data_AF-A0A942CYV3-F1
#
_entry.id   AF-A0A942CYV3-F1
#
_cell.length_a   1.000
_cell.length_b   1.000
_cell.length_c   1.000
_cell.angle_alpha   90.00
_cell.angle_beta   90.00
_cell.angle_gamma   90.00
#
_symmetry.space_group_name_H-M   'P 1'
#
loop_
_entity.id
_entity.type
_entity.pdbx_description
1 polymer ?
#
loop_
_entity_poly.entity_id
_entity_poly.type
_entity_poly.pdbx_seq_one_letter_code
_entity_poly.pdbx_strand_id
1 'polypeptide(L)'
;GAHLFQYELSLQARRRPELAQEMRLLYEDYYELTRRALERVGIEDPDEDFVRFVFAAIDGLVIHQVVDEDAEATEAAVAELRRVLVAMGAVDGQ
;
A
#
# COMPACT_ATOMS: atom_id res chain seq x y z
N GLY A 1 -1.12 -9.90 -14.82
CA GLY A 1 -2.18 -9.36 -15.69
C GLY A 1 -2.51 -7.92 -15.32
N ALA A 2 -3.26 -7.69 -14.23
CA ALA A 2 -3.73 -6.36 -13.82
C ALA A 2 -2.65 -5.46 -13.18
N HIS A 3 -1.60 -6.02 -12.56
CA HIS A 3 -0.60 -5.21 -11.85
C HIS A 3 0.41 -4.51 -12.78
N LEU A 4 0.78 -5.14 -13.91
CA LEU A 4 1.59 -4.49 -14.94
C LEU A 4 0.85 -3.29 -15.57
N PHE A 5 -0.49 -3.37 -15.63
CA PHE A 5 -1.37 -2.30 -16.09
C PHE A 5 -1.41 -1.11 -15.12
N GLN A 6 -1.37 -1.34 -13.81
CA GLN A 6 -1.28 -0.26 -12.81
C GLN A 6 0.04 0.51 -12.90
N TYR A 7 1.14 -0.18 -13.21
CA TYR A 7 2.46 0.45 -13.40
C TYR A 7 2.55 1.23 -14.72
N GLU A 8 2.01 0.69 -15.82
CA GLU A 8 1.92 1.42 -17.08
C GLU A 8 0.96 2.63 -16.98
N LEU A 9 -0.17 2.51 -16.29
CA LEU A 9 -1.11 3.63 -16.12
C LEU A 9 -0.54 4.74 -15.23
N SER A 10 0.15 4.41 -14.14
CA SER A 10 0.77 5.41 -13.26
C SER A 10 1.91 6.17 -13.97
N LEU A 11 2.68 5.49 -14.83
CA LEU A 11 3.66 6.12 -15.73
C LEU A 11 3.02 6.94 -16.87
N GLN A 12 1.89 6.51 -17.41
CA GLN A 12 1.12 7.22 -18.46
C GLN A 12 0.34 8.42 -17.90
N ALA A 13 -0.16 8.36 -16.66
CA ALA A 13 -0.90 9.45 -16.01
C ALA A 13 -0.02 10.68 -15.71
N ARG A 14 1.29 10.49 -15.47
CA ARG A 14 2.26 11.62 -15.45
C ARG A 14 2.40 12.32 -16.82
N ARG A 15 1.99 11.68 -17.92
CA ARG A 15 2.04 12.23 -19.30
C ARG A 15 0.68 12.65 -19.85
N ARG A 16 -0.44 12.29 -19.20
CA ARG A 16 -1.82 12.58 -19.63
C ARG A 16 -2.70 13.02 -18.46
N PRO A 17 -3.00 14.33 -18.33
CA PRO A 17 -3.81 14.87 -17.24
C PRO A 17 -5.21 14.25 -17.13
N GLU A 18 -5.77 13.74 -18.23
CA GLU A 18 -7.12 13.18 -18.26
C GLU A 18 -7.25 11.88 -17.44
N LEU A 19 -6.16 11.13 -17.28
CA LEU A 19 -6.13 9.87 -16.51
C LEU A 19 -5.84 10.07 -15.01
N ALA A 20 -5.44 11.29 -14.61
CA ALA A 20 -5.08 11.60 -13.23
C ALA A 20 -6.29 11.63 -12.28
N GLN A 21 -7.51 11.77 -12.80
CA GLN A 21 -8.74 11.72 -12.01
C GLN A 21 -9.16 10.27 -11.72
N GLU A 22 -9.13 9.40 -12.73
CA GLU A 22 -9.48 7.98 -12.56
C GLU A 22 -8.48 7.25 -11.66
N MET A 23 -7.19 7.55 -11.79
CA MET A 23 -6.17 7.04 -10.86
C MET A 23 -6.43 7.46 -9.41
N ARG A 24 -6.93 8.69 -9.20
CA ARG A 24 -7.22 9.19 -7.85
C ARG A 24 -8.35 8.40 -7.18
N LEU A 25 -9.41 8.13 -7.93
CA LEU A 25 -10.54 7.31 -7.47
C LEU A 25 -10.10 5.87 -7.16
N LEU A 26 -9.24 5.31 -8.01
CA LEU A 26 -8.68 3.98 -7.76
C LEU A 26 -7.83 3.94 -6.47
N TYR A 27 -6.99 4.96 -6.24
CA TYR A 27 -6.19 5.04 -5.02
C TYR A 27 -7.05 5.30 -3.77
N GLU A 28 -8.15 6.05 -3.87
CA GLU A 28 -9.10 6.23 -2.76
C GLU A 28 -9.69 4.89 -2.31
N ASP A 29 -10.12 4.04 -3.25
CA ASP A 29 -10.60 2.68 -2.93
C ASP A 29 -9.52 1.85 -2.23
N TYR A 30 -8.27 1.95 -2.69
CA TYR A 30 -7.15 1.26 -2.06
C TYR A 30 -6.84 1.78 -0.65
N TYR A 31 -6.90 3.08 -0.44
CA TYR A 31 -6.70 3.67 0.89
C TYR A 31 -7.79 3.21 1.85
N GLU A 32 -9.05 3.13 1.40
CA GLU A 32 -10.14 2.64 2.23
C GLU A 32 -9.98 1.15 2.57
N LEU A 33 -9.50 0.34 1.63
CA LEU A 33 -9.16 -1.07 1.91
C LEU A 33 -8.00 -1.18 2.91
N THR A 34 -6.97 -0.34 2.79
CA THR A 34 -5.84 -0.29 3.73
C THR A 34 -6.30 0.13 5.12
N ARG A 35 -7.16 1.15 5.24
CA ARG A 35 -7.77 1.58 6.51
C ARG A 35 -8.48 0.42 7.21
N ARG A 36 -9.37 -0.28 6.50
CA ARG A 36 -10.10 -1.44 7.04
C ARG A 36 -9.17 -2.59 7.44
N ALA A 37 -8.06 -2.77 6.72
CA ALA A 37 -7.07 -3.78 7.06
C ALA A 37 -6.33 -3.42 8.36
N LEU A 38 -5.98 -2.15 8.54
CA LEU A 38 -5.34 -1.62 9.75
C LEU A 38 -6.25 -1.77 10.97
N GLU A 39 -7.54 -1.43 10.84
CA GLU A 39 -8.54 -1.61 11.90
C GLU A 39 -8.66 -3.09 12.33
N ARG A 40 -8.66 -4.03 11.36
CA ARG A 40 -8.72 -5.47 11.67
C ARG A 40 -7.49 -6.00 12.42
N VAL A 41 -6.35 -5.33 12.32
CA VAL A 41 -5.14 -5.70 13.06
C VAL A 41 -4.98 -4.92 14.37
N GLY A 42 -6.00 -4.15 14.77
CA GLY A 42 -6.07 -3.46 16.05
C GLY A 42 -5.52 -2.03 16.04
N ILE A 43 -5.28 -1.44 14.87
CA ILE A 43 -4.94 -0.01 14.75
C ILE A 43 -6.26 0.73 14.52
N GLU A 44 -6.80 1.30 15.58
CA GLU A 44 -8.06 2.05 15.57
C GLU A 44 -7.86 3.46 14.99
N ASP A 45 -8.84 3.93 14.22
CA ASP A 45 -8.89 5.29 13.63
C ASP A 45 -7.56 5.79 13.02
N PRO A 46 -6.90 5.04 12.12
CA PRO A 46 -5.63 5.46 11.54
C PRO A 46 -5.80 6.77 10.78
N ASP A 47 -4.91 7.74 10.99
CA ASP A 47 -4.95 8.98 10.23
C ASP A 47 -4.67 8.73 8.73
N GLU A 48 -5.04 9.70 7.88
CA GLU A 48 -4.96 9.54 6.43
C GLU A 48 -3.52 9.39 5.93
N ASP A 49 -2.56 10.07 6.56
CA ASP A 49 -1.16 10.03 6.16
C ASP A 49 -0.53 8.68 6.52
N PHE A 50 -0.93 8.08 7.65
CA PHE A 50 -0.54 6.75 8.04
C PHE A 50 -1.11 5.69 7.08
N VAL A 51 -2.39 5.79 6.69
CA VAL A 51 -2.99 4.91 5.67
C VAL A 51 -2.21 4.98 4.36
N ARG A 52 -1.86 6.19 3.90
CA ARG A 52 -1.08 6.40 2.67
C ARG A 52 0.34 5.83 2.79
N PHE A 53 0.98 6.00 3.94
CA PHE A 53 2.30 5.44 4.22
C PHE A 53 2.29 3.90 4.13
N VAL A 54 1.34 3.25 4.79
CA VAL A 54 1.21 1.79 4.77
C VAL A 54 0.89 1.28 3.36
N PHE A 55 -0.02 1.96 2.65
CA PHE A 55 -0.32 1.62 1.27
C PHE A 55 0.93 1.71 0.38
N ALA A 56 1.72 2.79 0.49
CA ALA A 56 2.94 2.95 -0.30
C ALA A 56 3.98 1.86 -0.02
N ALA A 57 4.11 1.41 1.23
CA ALA A 57 4.96 0.30 1.57
C ALA A 57 4.49 -1.02 0.91
N ILE A 58 3.20 -1.32 0.97
CA ILE A 58 2.60 -2.50 0.33
C ILE A 58 2.79 -2.45 -1.20
N ASP A 59 2.49 -1.31 -1.82
CA ASP A 59 2.60 -1.10 -3.26
C ASP A 59 4.05 -1.32 -3.75
N GLY A 60 5.03 -0.80 -3.03
CA GLY A 60 6.45 -1.03 -3.31
C GLY A 60 6.87 -2.50 -3.21
N LEU A 61 6.38 -3.22 -2.20
CA LEU A 61 6.65 -4.66 -2.06
C LEU A 61 6.03 -5.49 -3.18
N VAL A 62 4.82 -5.14 -3.62
CA VAL A 62 4.16 -5.78 -4.77
C VAL A 62 4.99 -5.58 -6.03
N ILE A 63 5.56 -4.38 -6.25
CA ILE A 63 6.43 -4.12 -7.40
C ILE A 63 7.70 -4.98 -7.32
N HIS A 64 8.36 -5.05 -6.17
CA HIS A 64 9.57 -5.87 -6.00
C HIS A 64 9.30 -7.35 -6.29
N GLN A 65 8.19 -7.91 -5.80
CA GLN A 65 7.78 -9.29 -6.08
C GLN A 65 7.59 -9.55 -7.58
N VAL A 66 7.01 -8.59 -8.30
CA VAL A 66 6.73 -8.71 -9.74
C VAL A 66 7.99 -8.57 -10.58
N VAL A 67 8.97 -7.77 -10.13
CA VAL A 67 10.19 -7.46 -10.90
C VAL A 67 11.32 -8.44 -10.62
N ASP A 68 11.54 -8.81 -9.36
CA ASP A 68 12.74 -9.55 -8.94
C ASP A 68 12.48 -11.06 -8.79
N GLU A 69 11.22 -11.51 -8.86
CA GLU A 69 10.75 -12.89 -8.65
C GLU A 69 11.20 -13.55 -7.31
N ASP A 70 11.92 -12.84 -6.45
CA ASP A 70 12.35 -13.28 -5.12
C ASP A 70 11.20 -13.19 -4.11
N ALA A 71 10.40 -14.25 -4.10
CA ALA A 71 9.28 -14.40 -3.18
C ALA A 71 9.71 -14.45 -1.71
N GLU A 72 10.87 -15.04 -1.41
CA GLU A 72 11.35 -15.18 -0.04
C GLU A 72 11.74 -13.81 0.54
N ALA A 73 12.43 -12.98 -0.24
CA ALA A 73 12.76 -11.62 0.16
C ALA A 73 11.50 -10.76 0.37
N THR A 74 10.50 -10.89 -0.51
CA THR A 74 9.23 -10.16 -0.38
C THR A 74 8.46 -10.60 0.87
N GLU A 75 8.35 -11.91 1.13
CA GLU A 75 7.70 -12.44 2.33
C GLU A 75 8.40 -11.96 3.61
N ALA A 76 9.73 -11.95 3.63
CA ALA A 76 10.50 -11.42 4.75
C ALA A 76 10.21 -9.94 5.00
N ALA A 77 10.13 -9.13 3.94
CA ALA A 77 9.82 -7.71 4.03
C ALA A 77 8.37 -7.45 4.51
N VAL A 78 7.40 -8.25 4.06
CA VAL A 78 6.02 -8.20 4.58
C VAL A 78 5.98 -8.54 6.08
N ALA A 79 6.76 -9.53 6.52
CA ALA A 79 6.85 -9.90 7.92
C ALA A 79 7.46 -8.77 8.79
N GLU A 80 8.42 -8.00 8.27
CA GLU A 80 8.95 -6.81 8.95
C GLU A 80 7.94 -5.67 8.98
N LEU A 81 7.22 -5.41 7.88
CA LEU A 81 6.15 -4.40 7.86
C LEU A 81 5.10 -4.71 8.93
N ARG A 82 4.68 -5.98 9.05
CA ARG A 82 3.76 -6.41 10.11
C ARG A 82 4.32 -6.13 11.51
N ARG A 83 5.60 -6.39 11.75
CA ARG A 83 6.24 -6.12 13.05
C ARG A 83 6.24 -4.65 13.40
N VAL A 84 6.55 -3.78 12.44
CA VAL A 84 6.53 -2.33 12.61
C VAL A 84 5.11 -1.85 12.93
N LEU A 85 4.09 -2.32 12.19
CA LEU A 85 2.69 -1.97 12.44
C LEU A 85 2.22 -2.38 13.84
N VAL A 86 2.55 -3.60 14.27
CA VAL A 86 2.20 -4.07 15.62
C VAL A 86 2.92 -3.24 16.69
N ALA A 87 4.18 -2.89 16.47
CA ALA A 87 4.93 -2.06 17.41
C ALA A 87 4.34 -0.65 17.54
N MET A 88 3.89 -0.04 16.44
CA MET A 88 3.26 1.29 16.45
C MET A 88 1.86 1.25 17.07
N GLY A 89 1.01 0.28 16.71
CA GLY A 89 -0.31 0.12 17.33
C GLY A 89 -0.26 -0.18 18.83
N ALA A 90 0.81 -0.83 19.30
CA ALA A 90 1.05 -1.02 20.74
C ALA A 90 1.46 0.27 21.47
N VAL A 91 2.01 1.26 20.75
CA VAL A 91 2.40 2.56 21.31
C VAL A 91 1.20 3.50 21.44
N ASP A 92 0.24 3.44 20.53
CA ASP A 92 -0.97 4.28 20.57
C ASP A 92 -2.01 3.82 21.62
N GLY A 93 -1.88 2.59 22.13
CA GLY A 93 -2.77 2.00 23.14
C GLY A 93 -2.33 2.20 24.61
N GLN A 94 -1.34 3.03 24.92
CA GLN A 94 -0.77 3.21 26.26
C GLN A 94 -0.86 4.64 26.82
#